data_AF-A0AAU3BMA1-F1
#
_entry.id   AF-A0AAU3BMA1-F1
#
_cell.length_a   1.000
_cell.length_b   1.000
_cell.length_c   1.000
_cell.angle_alpha   90.00
_cell.angle_beta   90.00
_cell.angle_gamma   90.00
#
_symmetry.space_group_name_H-M   'P 1'
#
loop_
_entity.id
_entity.type
_entity.pdbx_description
1 polymer ?
#
loop_
_entity_poly.entity_id
_entity_poly.type
_entity_poly.pdbx_seq_one_letter_code
_entity_poly.pdbx_strand_id
1 'polypeptide(L)'
;MPNTPEQRPRRVRVDPDGPLLVEGPVEVIGKDGSVTVSRRFMVAICTCRRSRTYPWCDTSHRRRVKPDGETSGPVGAPADRGPEPGDAAEQAAGPRGVE
;
A
#
# COMPACT_ATOMS: atom_id res chain seq x y z
N MET A 1 -37.37 -9.06 24.19
CA MET A 1 -37.10 -8.59 22.81
C MET A 1 -37.69 -9.62 21.86
N PRO A 2 -38.71 -9.31 21.05
CA PRO A 2 -39.23 -10.29 20.10
C PRO A 2 -38.20 -10.49 18.99
N ASN A 3 -37.37 -11.52 19.14
CA ASN A 3 -36.64 -12.13 18.04
C ASN A 3 -37.52 -13.24 17.48
N THR A 4 -38.67 -12.86 16.91
CA THR A 4 -39.64 -13.83 16.40
C THR A 4 -38.99 -14.54 15.22
N PRO A 5 -38.85 -15.88 15.24
CA PRO A 5 -38.03 -16.65 14.28
C PRO A 5 -38.51 -16.55 12.83
N GLU A 6 -39.71 -16.01 12.61
CA GLU A 6 -40.29 -15.71 11.30
C GLU A 6 -39.64 -14.52 10.57
N GLN A 7 -38.88 -13.65 11.27
CA GLN A 7 -38.12 -12.58 10.61
C GLN A 7 -36.74 -13.09 10.23
N ARG A 8 -36.50 -13.27 8.91
CA ARG A 8 -35.17 -13.59 8.38
C ARG A 8 -34.13 -12.61 8.95
N PRO A 9 -33.08 -13.09 9.65
CA PRO A 9 -32.05 -12.21 10.18
C PRO A 9 -31.47 -11.32 9.09
N ARG A 10 -31.24 -10.04 9.42
CA ARG A 10 -30.57 -9.12 8.49
C ARG A 10 -29.13 -9.55 8.33
N ARG A 11 -28.72 -9.81 7.10
CA ARG A 11 -27.34 -10.22 6.83
C ARG A 11 -26.42 -9.00 6.87
N VAL A 12 -25.35 -9.14 7.64
CA VAL A 12 -24.20 -8.23 7.63
C VAL A 12 -22.98 -9.04 7.19
N ARG A 13 -22.22 -8.53 6.21
CA ARG A 13 -20.92 -9.07 5.85
C ARG A 13 -19.83 -8.09 6.26
N VAL A 14 -18.80 -8.62 6.90
CA VAL A 14 -17.63 -7.85 7.28
C VAL A 14 -16.58 -8.02 6.17
N ASP A 15 -16.18 -6.91 5.57
CA ASP A 15 -14.99 -6.87 4.71
C ASP A 15 -13.80 -6.44 5.59
N PRO A 16 -12.78 -7.30 5.82
CA PRO A 16 -11.70 -7.02 6.77
C PRO A 16 -10.94 -5.72 6.49
N ASP A 17 -10.78 -5.37 5.21
CA ASP A 17 -10.06 -4.18 4.74
C ASP A 17 -11.00 -3.08 4.22
N GLY A 18 -12.30 -3.24 4.49
CA GLY A 18 -13.34 -2.48 3.80
C GLY A 18 -14.59 -2.26 4.65
N PRO A 19 -15.72 -1.98 3.99
CA PRO A 19 -16.95 -1.59 4.69
C PRO A 19 -17.69 -2.79 5.29
N LEU A 20 -18.62 -2.50 6.21
CA LEU A 20 -19.68 -3.45 6.56
C LEU A 20 -20.76 -3.40 5.47
N LEU A 21 -21.04 -4.53 4.83
CA LEU A 21 -22.12 -4.66 3.87
C LEU A 21 -23.39 -5.14 4.57
N VAL A 22 -24.43 -4.31 4.59
CA VAL A 22 -25.69 -4.56 5.29
C VAL A 22 -26.82 -4.69 4.27
N GLU A 23 -27.66 -5.73 4.41
CA GLU A 23 -28.93 -5.80 3.69
C GLU A 23 -29.86 -4.68 4.14
N GLY A 24 -30.21 -3.78 3.22
CA GLY A 24 -31.00 -2.59 3.52
C GLY A 24 -32.52 -2.76 3.40
N PRO A 25 -33.29 -1.68 3.56
CA PRO A 25 -32.83 -0.31 3.88
C PRO A 25 -32.23 -0.20 5.29
N VAL A 26 -31.36 0.79 5.51
CA VAL A 26 -30.68 1.00 6.79
C VAL A 26 -30.79 2.46 7.24
N GLU A 27 -31.12 2.63 8.52
CA GLU A 27 -30.97 3.87 9.26
C GLU A 27 -29.68 3.81 10.10
N VAL A 28 -28.87 4.86 10.03
CA VAL A 28 -27.65 5.00 10.84
C VAL A 28 -27.79 6.22 11.74
N ILE A 29 -27.61 5.99 13.04
CA ILE A 29 -27.60 7.04 14.07
C ILE A 29 -26.15 7.40 14.38
N GLY A 30 -25.79 8.66 14.15
CA GLY A 30 -24.49 9.25 14.47
C GLY A 30 -24.31 9.47 15.97
N LYS A 31 -23.07 9.75 16.38
CA LYS A 31 -22.74 10.03 17.80
C LYS A 31 -23.42 11.31 18.33
N ASP A 32 -23.68 12.25 17.43
CA ASP A 32 -24.39 13.51 17.67
C ASP A 32 -25.91 13.35 17.63
N GLY A 33 -26.41 12.12 17.44
CA GLY A 33 -27.85 11.84 17.27
C GLY A 33 -28.36 12.11 15.86
N SER A 34 -27.52 12.52 14.91
CA SER A 34 -27.93 12.69 13.52
C SER A 34 -28.39 11.35 12.92
N VAL A 35 -29.48 11.40 12.14
CA VAL A 35 -30.04 10.19 11.51
C VAL A 35 -29.85 10.31 10.00
N THR A 36 -29.17 9.32 9.40
CA THR A 36 -29.03 9.24 7.95
C THR A 36 -29.57 7.90 7.44
N VAL A 37 -30.39 7.95 6.38
CA VAL A 37 -31.08 6.78 5.84
C VAL A 37 -30.55 6.44 4.45
N SER A 38 -30.28 5.16 4.22
CA SER A 38 -30.06 4.61 2.88
C SER A 38 -31.18 3.66 2.51
N ARG A 39 -31.83 3.92 1.37
CA ARG A 39 -32.91 3.09 0.82
C ARG A 39 -32.41 2.00 -0.14
N ARG A 40 -31.09 1.82 -0.26
CA ARG A 40 -30.50 0.79 -1.12
C ARG A 40 -30.72 -0.59 -0.52
N PHE A 41 -30.87 -1.60 -1.37
CA PHE A 41 -30.99 -3.01 -0.94
C PHE A 41 -29.71 -3.55 -0.31
N MET A 42 -28.55 -2.98 -0.64
CA MET A 42 -27.26 -3.27 -0.03
C MET A 42 -26.55 -1.94 0.29
N VAL A 43 -26.10 -1.82 1.54
CA VAL A 43 -25.52 -0.58 2.08
C VAL A 43 -24.11 -0.87 2.57
N ALA A 44 -23.14 -0.07 2.15
CA ALA A 44 -21.77 -0.17 2.61
C ALA A 44 -21.50 0.90 3.68
N ILE A 45 -21.35 0.48 4.93
CA ILE A 45 -21.04 1.35 6.06
C ILE A 45 -19.52 1.46 6.22
N CYS A 46 -19.03 2.69 6.30
CA CYS A 46 -17.61 2.98 6.44
C CYS A 46 -17.10 2.63 7.86
N THR A 47 -16.11 1.75 7.91
CA THR A 47 -15.37 1.38 9.12
C THR A 47 -14.04 2.14 9.24
N CYS A 48 -13.45 2.54 8.11
CA CYS A 48 -12.12 3.16 8.06
C CYS A 48 -12.07 4.66 8.41
N ARG A 49 -13.24 5.31 8.58
CA ARG A 49 -13.38 6.75 8.89
C ARG A 49 -12.77 7.74 7.89
N ARG A 50 -12.31 7.27 6.72
CA ARG A 50 -11.74 8.12 5.65
C ARG A 50 -12.77 8.63 4.63
N SER A 51 -14.02 8.19 4.73
CA SER A 51 -15.07 8.57 3.77
C SER A 51 -15.45 10.04 3.91
N ARG A 52 -15.60 10.72 2.77
CA ARG A 52 -16.12 12.08 2.67
C ARG A 52 -17.64 12.15 2.83
N THR A 53 -18.31 11.01 2.72
CA THR A 53 -19.77 10.87 2.88
C THR A 53 -20.09 9.94 4.05
N TYR A 54 -19.32 10.04 5.13
CA TYR A 54 -19.57 9.26 6.36
C TYR A 54 -21.04 9.44 6.78
N PRO A 55 -21.79 8.37 7.11
CA PRO A 55 -21.34 7.00 7.42
C PRO A 55 -21.17 6.05 6.23
N TRP A 56 -21.43 6.50 4.99
CA TRP A 56 -21.38 5.65 3.81
C TRP A 56 -19.96 5.43 3.31
N CYS A 57 -19.66 4.23 2.81
CA CYS A 57 -18.38 3.95 2.16
C CYS A 57 -18.34 4.57 0.75
N ASP A 58 -17.34 5.40 0.48
CA ASP A 58 -17.06 6.04 -0.81
C ASP A 58 -15.79 5.47 -1.47
N THR A 59 -15.38 4.27 -1.07
CA THR A 59 -14.13 3.58 -1.47
C THR A 59 -12.82 4.18 -0.95
N SER A 60 -12.86 5.21 -0.10
CA SER A 60 -11.65 5.80 0.53
C SER A 60 -10.84 4.83 1.41
N HIS A 61 -11.35 3.62 1.67
CA HIS A 61 -10.60 2.58 2.36
C HIS A 61 -9.44 2.01 1.53
N ARG A 62 -9.52 2.07 0.21
CA ARG A 62 -8.49 1.52 -0.68
C ARG A 62 -7.18 2.29 -0.52
N ARG A 63 -6.06 1.59 -0.34
CA ARG A 63 -4.72 2.21 -0.36
C ARG A 63 -4.50 2.85 -1.73
N ARG A 64 -4.07 4.10 -1.75
CA ARG A 64 -3.50 4.72 -2.95
C ARG A 64 -2.10 4.16 -3.11
N VAL A 65 -1.93 3.17 -3.98
CA VAL A 65 -0.59 2.74 -4.41
C VAL A 65 -0.11 3.84 -5.36
N LYS A 66 0.94 4.58 -4.99
CA LYS A 66 1.70 5.33 -6.01
C LYS A 66 2.29 4.25 -6.91
N PRO A 67 2.18 4.33 -8.25
CA PRO A 67 3.05 3.52 -9.09
C PRO A 67 4.47 3.83 -8.63
N ASP A 68 5.23 2.79 -8.26
CA ASP A 68 6.60 2.94 -7.82
C ASP A 68 7.31 3.82 -8.84
N GLY A 69 7.92 4.90 -8.34
CA GLY A 69 8.72 5.77 -9.16
C GLY A 69 9.82 4.92 -9.78
N GLU A 70 9.63 4.57 -11.05
CA GLU A 70 10.68 4.10 -11.92
C GLU A 70 11.78 5.15 -11.83
N THR A 71 12.79 4.84 -11.04
CA THR A 71 14.05 5.57 -11.06
C THR A 71 14.66 5.21 -12.40
N SER A 72 14.34 5.99 -13.43
CA SER A 72 15.16 6.10 -14.64
C SER A 72 16.46 6.80 -14.23
N GLY A 73 17.28 6.11 -13.43
CA GLY A 73 18.70 6.41 -13.33
C GLY A 73 19.38 5.73 -14.52
N PRO A 74 20.35 6.37 -15.19
CA PRO A 74 21.09 5.69 -16.24
C PRO A 74 21.77 4.47 -15.64
N VAL A 75 21.59 3.30 -16.27
CA VAL A 75 22.39 2.11 -16.00
C VAL A 75 23.86 2.51 -16.15
N GLY A 76 24.54 2.63 -15.01
CA GLY A 76 25.97 2.89 -14.96
C GLY A 76 26.69 1.83 -15.78
N ALA A 77 27.45 2.28 -16.78
CA ALA A 77 28.37 1.46 -17.53
C ALA A 77 29.34 0.74 -16.58
N PRO A 78 29.81 -0.48 -16.89
CA PRO A 78 30.80 -1.15 -16.07
C PRO A 78 32.08 -0.30 -16.03
N ALA A 79 32.54 0.03 -14.82
CA ALA A 79 33.83 0.68 -14.61
C ALA A 79 34.94 -0.22 -15.15
N ASP A 80 35.82 0.35 -15.98
CA ASP A 80 37.04 -0.30 -16.40
C ASP A 80 37.91 -0.58 -15.16
N ARG A 81 38.39 -1.81 -15.04
CA ARG A 81 39.41 -2.16 -14.06
C ARG A 81 40.77 -1.79 -14.67
N GLY A 82 41.24 -0.58 -14.36
CA GLY A 82 42.63 -0.17 -14.62
C GLY A 82 43.65 -1.01 -13.84
N PRO A 83 44.90 -1.14 -14.33
CA PRO A 83 45.89 -2.07 -13.80
C PRO A 83 46.50 -1.60 -12.46
N GLU A 84 46.73 -2.57 -11.57
CA GLU A 84 47.36 -2.41 -10.25
C GLU A 84 48.79 -1.85 -10.38
N PRO A 85 49.22 -0.87 -9.57
CA PRO A 85 50.61 -0.40 -9.57
C PRO A 85 51.53 -1.46 -8.94
N GLY A 86 52.44 -1.99 -9.76
CA GLY A 86 53.51 -2.87 -9.34
C GLY A 86 54.63 -2.13 -8.59
N ASP A 87 55.16 -2.81 -7.58
CA ASP A 87 56.34 -2.49 -6.80
C ASP A 87 57.47 -1.84 -7.61
N ALA A 88 57.82 -0.61 -7.25
CA ALA A 88 59.02 0.06 -7.72
C ALA A 88 60.17 -0.17 -6.73
N ALA A 89 61.22 -0.88 -7.16
CA ALA A 89 62.56 -0.72 -6.61
C ALA A 89 63.62 -1.26 -7.60
N GLU A 90 63.90 -0.43 -8.59
CA GLU A 90 65.10 -0.41 -9.42
C GLU A 90 66.34 -0.08 -8.56
N GLN A 91 67.36 -0.96 -8.51
CA GLN A 91 68.75 -0.57 -8.19
C GLN A 91 69.79 -1.43 -8.94
N ALA A 92 70.31 -0.81 -10.01
CA ALA A 92 71.72 -0.61 -10.37
C ALA A 92 72.69 -1.75 -10.77
N ALA A 93 73.43 -1.40 -11.83
CA ALA A 93 74.83 -1.72 -12.20
C ALA A 93 75.08 -2.89 -13.16
N GLY A 94 75.49 -2.49 -14.37
CA GLY A 94 75.89 -3.34 -15.50
C GLY A 94 77.32 -3.93 -15.41
N PRO A 95 77.90 -4.31 -16.57
CA PRO A 95 78.45 -5.65 -16.78
C PRO A 95 79.93 -5.81 -16.42
N ARG A 96 80.30 -7.04 -16.04
CA ARG A 96 81.67 -7.56 -16.06
C ARG A 96 81.95 -8.22 -17.42
N GLY A 97 83.08 -7.91 -18.05
CA GLY A 97 83.64 -8.75 -19.12
C GLY A 97 84.42 -7.98 -20.18
N VAL A 98 85.71 -7.77 -19.93
CA VAL A 98 86.75 -7.52 -20.92
C VAL A 98 87.72 -8.71 -20.84
N GLU A 99 88.09 -9.24 -22.01
CA GLU A 99 88.99 -10.37 -22.33
C GLU A 99 88.43 -11.80 -22.23
#